data_AF-A0A415VH23-F1
#
_entry.id   AF-A0A415VH23-F1
#
_cell.length_a   1.000
_cell.length_b   1.000
_cell.length_c   1.000
_cell.angle_alpha   90.00
_cell.angle_beta   90.00
_cell.angle_gamma   90.00
#
_symmetry.space_group_name_H-M   'P 1'
#
loop_
_entity.id
_entity.type
_entity.pdbx_description
1 polymer ?
#
loop_
_entity_poly.entity_id
_entity_poly.type
_entity_poly.pdbx_seq_one_letter_code
_entity_poly.pdbx_strand_id
1 'polypeptide(L)' 'MEDLPVGSEIVLKVVETEKEECNGCFFDEISSNIYENVCGDFVCSASTRKDGKNVQFKRVK' A
#
# COMPACT_ATOMS: atom_id res chain seq x y z
N MET A 1 -5.54 9.53 10.02
CA MET A 1 -5.35 8.12 10.43
C MET A 1 -6.71 7.57 10.82
N GLU A 2 -7.15 6.49 10.17
CA GLU A 2 -8.41 5.81 10.48
C GLU A 2 -8.31 5.15 11.88
N ASP A 3 -9.34 5.27 12.71
CA ASP A 3 -9.41 4.64 14.03
C ASP A 3 -10.05 3.25 13.89
N LEU A 4 -9.21 2.22 13.88
CA LEU A 4 -9.61 0.83 13.68
C LEU A 4 -9.81 0.18 15.06
N PRO A 5 -11.05 -0.15 15.46
CA PRO A 5 -11.30 -0.65 16.81
C PRO A 5 -10.65 -2.01 17.03
N VAL A 6 -10.29 -2.28 18.28
CA VAL A 6 -9.74 -3.58 18.70
C VAL A 6 -10.71 -4.71 18.29
N GLY A 7 -10.18 -5.70 17.58
CA GLY A 7 -10.97 -6.81 17.02
C GLY A 7 -11.41 -6.62 15.57
N SER A 8 -11.08 -5.49 14.94
CA SER A 8 -11.30 -5.30 13.51
C SER A 8 -10.40 -6.22 12.68
N GLU A 9 -10.98 -6.84 11.66
CA GLU A 9 -10.25 -7.50 10.59
C GLU A 9 -10.26 -6.62 9.34
N ILE A 10 -9.12 -6.50 8.69
CA ILE A 10 -8.97 -5.73 7.45
C ILE A 10 -8.27 -6.60 6.43
N VAL A 11 -8.90 -6.76 5.27
CA VAL A 11 -8.33 -7.45 4.14
C VAL A 11 -7.79 -6.42 3.16
N LEU A 12 -6.48 -6.48 2.91
CA LEU A 12 -5.81 -5.70 1.88
C LEU A 12 -5.57 -6.56 0.64
N LYS A 13 -6.01 -6.09 -0.51
CA LYS A 13 -5.70 -6.67 -1.81
C LYS A 13 -4.55 -5.90 -2.45
N VAL A 14 -3.55 -6.63 -2.92
CA VAL A 14 -2.49 -6.07 -3.79
C VAL A 14 -3.07 -5.94 -5.19
N VAL A 15 -3.11 -4.74 -5.72
CA VAL A 15 -3.62 -4.44 -7.07
C VAL A 15 -2.54 -3.78 -7.90
N GLU A 16 -2.47 -4.15 -9.18
CA GLU A 16 -1.63 -3.47 -10.16
C GLU A 16 -2.11 -2.02 -10.36
N THR A 17 -1.16 -1.11 -10.56
CA THR A 17 -1.40 0.28 -10.89
C THR A 17 -0.43 0.74 -11.97
N GLU A 18 -0.84 1.70 -12.79
CA GLU A 18 0.07 2.37 -13.74
C GLU A 18 0.83 3.54 -13.09
N LYS A 19 0.43 3.93 -11.88
CA LYS A 19 1.00 5.06 -11.14
C LYS A 19 2.20 4.63 -10.29
N GLU A 20 3.30 5.37 -10.38
CA GLU A 20 4.46 5.21 -9.49
C GLU A 20 4.28 5.90 -8.13
N GLU A 21 3.27 6.76 -8.01
CA GLU A 21 2.94 7.46 -6.77
C GLU A 21 2.19 6.55 -5.77
N CYS A 22 2.46 6.79 -4.49
CA CYS A 22 1.77 6.12 -3.38
C CYS A 22 0.33 6.58 -3.16
N ASN A 23 -0.06 7.69 -3.81
CA ASN A 23 -1.39 8.30 -3.68
C ASN A 23 -2.50 7.25 -3.90
N GLY A 24 -3.34 7.09 -2.87
CA GLY A 24 -4.46 6.15 -2.83
C GLY A 24 -4.10 4.73 -2.40
N CYS A 25 -2.86 4.42 -2.06
CA CYS A 25 -2.53 3.21 -1.30
C CYS A 25 -3.16 3.31 0.09
N PHE A 26 -3.67 2.21 0.64
CA PHE A 26 -4.21 2.16 2.00
C PHE A 26 -3.25 2.77 3.04
N PHE A 27 -1.95 2.52 2.87
CA PHE A 27 -0.94 3.00 3.80
C PHE A 27 -0.61 4.49 3.68
N ASP A 28 -0.94 5.11 2.54
CA ASP A 28 -0.73 6.54 2.30
C ASP A 28 -1.63 7.40 3.19
N GLU A 29 -2.82 6.88 3.52
CA GLU A 29 -3.80 7.56 4.37
C GLU A 29 -3.41 7.54 5.87
N ILE A 30 -2.46 6.69 6.25
CA ILE A 30 -2.09 6.46 7.65
C ILE A 30 -0.62 6.77 7.96
N SER A 31 0.28 6.75 6.97
CA SER A 31 1.71 7.04 7.20
C SER A 31 2.04 8.50 6.89
N SER A 32 2.73 9.18 7.81
CA SER A 32 3.25 10.53 7.58
C SER A 32 4.41 10.56 6.58
N ASN A 33 5.12 9.44 6.41
CA ASN A 33 6.16 9.24 5.39
C ASN A 33 6.07 7.80 4.87
N ILE A 34 5.21 7.55 3.89
CA ILE A 34 4.97 6.20 3.37
C ILE A 34 6.23 5.59 2.73
N TYR A 35 7.06 6.38 2.07
CA TYR A 35 8.24 5.87 1.38
C TYR A 35 9.26 5.27 2.36
N GLU A 36 9.47 5.94 3.49
CA GLU A 36 10.37 5.46 4.55
C GLU A 36 9.74 4.34 5.39
N ASN A 37 8.48 4.49 5.80
CA ASN A 37 7.86 3.60 6.78
C ASN A 37 7.25 2.33 6.19
N VAL A 38 6.97 2.31 4.88
CA VAL A 38 6.21 1.22 4.24
C VAL A 38 6.91 0.72 2.99
N CYS A 39 7.30 1.62 2.07
CA CYS A 39 7.93 1.20 0.81
C CYS A 39 9.35 0.66 1.00
N GLY A 40 9.98 0.88 2.15
CA GLY A 40 11.22 0.20 2.54
C GLY A 40 11.01 -1.30 2.82
N ASP A 41 9.85 -1.67 3.37
CA ASP A 41 9.53 -3.04 3.75
C ASP A 41 8.70 -3.79 2.69
N PHE A 42 7.90 -3.06 1.91
CA PHE A 42 7.04 -3.60 0.87
C PHE A 42 7.49 -3.16 -0.52
N VAL A 43 7.82 -4.17 -1.34
CA VAL A 43 8.24 -3.98 -2.73
C VAL A 43 7.03 -3.64 -3.60
N CYS A 44 6.77 -2.34 -3.77
CA CYS A 44 5.63 -1.82 -4.53
C CYS A 44 5.99 -1.43 -5.98
N SER A 45 7.24 -1.09 -6.26
CA SER A 45 7.68 -0.62 -7.58
C SER A 45 7.94 -1.78 -8.55
N ALA A 46 7.57 -1.59 -9.81
CA ALA A 46 7.88 -2.48 -10.93
C ALA A 46 9.38 -2.78 -11.04
N SER A 47 10.24 -1.80 -10.73
CA SER A 47 11.70 -1.94 -10.82
C SER A 47 12.29 -2.99 -9.86
N THR A 48 11.59 -3.29 -8.77
CA THR A 48 12.07 -4.17 -7.70
C THR A 48 11.23 -5.44 -7.56
N ARG A 49 10.05 -5.49 -8.18
CA ARG A 49 9.17 -6.67 -8.19
C ARG A 49 9.50 -7.65 -9.32
N LYS A 50 9.33 -8.94 -9.04
CA LYS A 50 9.55 -10.02 -10.02
C LYS A 50 8.57 -10.00 -11.20
N ASP A 51 7.37 -9.48 -10.98
CA ASP A 51 6.32 -9.39 -12.01
C ASP A 51 6.43 -8.11 -12.87
N GLY A 52 7.36 -7.20 -12.54
CA GLY A 52 7.58 -5.97 -13.28
C GLY A 52 6.41 -4.97 -13.21
N LYS A 53 5.53 -5.08 -12.21
CA LYS A 53 4.29 -4.28 -12.12
C LYS A 53 4.34 -3.36 -10.90
N ASN A 54 3.92 -2.11 -11.06
CA ASN A 54 3.67 -1.25 -9.90
C ASN A 54 2.41 -1.75 -9.19
N VAL A 55 2.40 -1.75 -7.86
CA VAL A 55 1.25 -2.20 -7.08
C VAL A 55 0.90 -1.23 -5.95
N GLN A 56 -0.37 -1.28 -5.54
CA GLN A 56 -0.87 -0.62 -4.35
C GLN A 56 -1.66 -1.60 -3.48
N PHE A 57 -1.70 -1.35 -2.18
CA PHE A 57 -2.57 -2.05 -1.26
C PHE A 57 -3.89 -1.32 -1.18
N LYS A 58 -4.99 -2.02 -1.45
CA LYS A 58 -6.36 -1.47 -1.37
C LYS A 58 -7.18 -2.29 -0.40
N ARG A 59 -7.98 -1.62 0.42
CA ARG A 59 -8.95 -2.30 1.28
C ARG A 59 -10.03 -2.97 0.43
N VAL A 60 -10.34 -4.21 0.74
CA VAL A 60 -11.52 -4.90 0.21
C VAL A 60 -12.71 -4.48 1.08
N LYS A 61 -13.78 -4.01 0.44
CA LYS A 61 -15.07 -3.72 1.09
C LYS A 61 -15.93 -4.96 1.13
#